data_AF-A0A5S3VYT3-F1
#
_entry.id   AF-A0A5S3VYT3-F1
#
_cell.length_a   1.000
_cell.length_b   1.000
_cell.length_c   1.000
_cell.angle_alpha   90.00
_cell.angle_beta   90.00
_cell.angle_gamma   90.00
#
_symmetry.space_group_name_H-M   'P 1'
#
loop_
_entity.id
_entity.type
_entity.pdbx_description
1 polymer ?
#
loop_
_entity_poly.entity_id
_entity_poly.type
_entity_poly.pdbx_seq_one_letter_code
_entity_poly.pdbx_strand_id
1 'polypeptide(L)'
;MINLHRPLTEIFEAAPLEAIPKQNVSAYKLLKALSDCKAYQRDDLALSTGLGETMRSALQQLKSKSGGYWLIHSVKIEGSNKTLLQLDFRHLSGDVEQDRSARRERRKELGKESYKQAVHGRKREPKAFTEMTKANKEYFKSLGDAANDPIHKKDKPTKS
;
A
#
# COMPACT_ATOMS: atom_id res chain seq x y z
N MET A 1 7.21 -9.30 -31.27
CA MET A 1 7.14 -9.36 -29.79
C MET A 1 6.39 -8.12 -29.30
N ILE A 2 5.32 -8.29 -28.53
CA ILE A 2 4.55 -7.16 -27.98
C ILE A 2 5.39 -6.54 -26.87
N ASN A 3 5.84 -5.29 -27.01
CA ASN A 3 6.53 -4.60 -25.94
C ASN A 3 5.49 -4.22 -24.85
N LEU A 4 5.41 -5.06 -23.82
CA LEU A 4 4.47 -4.94 -22.70
C LEU A 4 4.67 -3.68 -21.84
N HIS A 5 5.66 -2.83 -22.15
CA HIS A 5 5.98 -1.61 -21.42
C HIS A 5 5.66 -0.34 -22.23
N ARG A 6 5.31 -0.44 -23.52
CA ARG A 6 4.93 0.72 -24.35
C ARG A 6 3.55 1.29 -24.01
N PRO A 7 3.31 2.61 -24.10
CA PRO A 7 4.26 3.64 -24.53
C PRO A 7 5.16 4.19 -23.41
N LEU A 8 5.10 3.68 -22.17
CA LEU A 8 5.88 4.27 -21.07
C LEU A 8 7.40 4.25 -21.29
N THR A 9 7.92 3.28 -22.05
CA THR A 9 9.32 3.27 -22.46
C THR A 9 9.72 4.44 -23.37
N GLU A 10 8.76 5.00 -24.10
CA GLU A 10 8.98 6.18 -24.98
C GLU A 10 8.88 7.47 -24.17
N ILE A 11 8.12 7.47 -23.07
CA ILE A 11 7.98 8.64 -22.19
C ILE A 11 9.13 8.72 -21.20
N PHE A 12 9.58 7.58 -20.67
CA PHE A 12 10.63 7.48 -19.67
C PHE A 12 11.90 6.88 -20.27
N GLU A 13 12.49 7.56 -21.25
CA GLU A 13 13.65 7.08 -22.01
C GLU A 13 14.87 6.77 -21.12
N ALA A 14 15.05 7.58 -20.07
CA ALA A 14 16.14 7.44 -19.10
C ALA A 14 15.91 6.32 -18.06
N ALA A 15 14.68 5.80 -17.93
CA ALA A 15 14.34 4.83 -16.92
C ALA A 15 14.77 3.41 -17.35
N PRO A 16 15.33 2.60 -16.43
CA PRO A 16 15.63 1.20 -16.74
C PRO A 16 14.32 0.44 -17.00
N LEU A 17 14.33 -0.45 -18.01
CA LEU A 17 13.14 -1.20 -18.43
C LEU A 17 12.48 -1.96 -17.28
N GLU A 18 13.29 -2.50 -16.37
CA GLU A 18 12.86 -3.26 -15.18
C GLU A 18 12.03 -2.42 -14.20
N ALA A 19 12.23 -1.10 -14.19
CA ALA A 19 11.47 -0.19 -13.34
C ALA A 19 10.12 0.22 -13.94
N ILE A 20 9.94 0.02 -15.24
CA ILE A 20 8.68 0.33 -15.92
C ILE A 20 7.73 -0.86 -15.73
N PRO A 21 6.56 -0.69 -15.09
CA PRO A 21 5.61 -1.78 -14.92
C PRO A 21 5.09 -2.31 -16.26
N LYS A 22 4.50 -3.51 -16.26
CA LYS A 22 3.84 -4.09 -17.44
C LYS A 22 2.44 -3.49 -17.64
N GLN A 23 1.99 -3.34 -18.88
CA GLN A 23 0.70 -2.71 -19.25
C GLN A 23 -0.53 -3.23 -18.47
N ASN A 24 -0.53 -4.49 -18.07
CA ASN A 24 -1.65 -5.15 -17.41
C ASN A 24 -1.71 -4.94 -15.89
N VAL A 25 -0.75 -4.26 -15.27
CA VAL A 25 -0.76 -4.02 -13.81
C VAL A 25 -1.25 -2.63 -13.44
N SER A 26 -1.87 -2.49 -12.28
CA SER A 26 -2.38 -1.22 -11.77
C SER A 26 -1.31 -0.12 -11.67
N ALA A 27 -0.07 -0.48 -11.31
CA ALA A 27 1.07 0.44 -11.27
C ALA A 27 1.37 1.08 -12.63
N TYR A 28 1.14 0.35 -13.73
CA TYR A 28 1.32 0.89 -15.08
C TYR A 28 0.30 1.99 -15.39
N LYS A 29 -0.98 1.71 -15.10
CA LYS A 29 -2.06 2.68 -15.31
C LYS A 29 -1.83 3.96 -14.53
N LEU A 30 -1.39 3.83 -13.27
CA LEU A 30 -1.07 4.98 -12.42
C LEU A 30 0.15 5.76 -12.93
N LEU A 31 1.23 5.07 -13.29
CA LEU A 31 2.43 5.73 -13.82
C LEU A 31 2.15 6.46 -15.14
N LYS A 32 1.31 5.88 -16.01
CA LYS A 32 0.82 6.53 -17.23
C LYS A 32 -0.01 7.77 -16.95
N ALA A 33 -0.88 7.75 -15.95
CA ALA A 33 -1.68 8.92 -15.59
C ALA A 33 -0.83 10.07 -15.03
N LEU A 34 0.30 9.75 -14.39
CA LEU A 34 1.22 10.73 -13.82
C LEU A 34 2.32 11.19 -14.79
N SER A 35 2.32 10.69 -16.03
CA SER A 35 3.43 10.90 -16.97
C SER A 35 3.49 12.30 -17.58
N ASP A 36 2.55 13.18 -17.25
CA ASP A 36 2.56 14.60 -17.64
C ASP A 36 3.13 15.51 -16.54
N CYS A 37 3.61 14.94 -15.42
CA CYS A 37 4.16 15.64 -14.27
C CYS A 37 3.24 16.67 -13.62
N LYS A 38 1.93 16.64 -13.89
CA LYS A 38 0.96 17.47 -13.18
C LYS A 38 0.61 16.87 -11.82
N ALA A 39 0.16 17.77 -10.94
CA ALA A 39 -0.32 17.40 -9.62
C ALA A 39 -1.81 17.07 -9.69
N TYR A 40 -2.20 15.88 -9.23
CA TYR A 40 -3.58 15.40 -9.28
C TYR A 40 -4.11 15.02 -7.90
N GLN A 41 -5.40 15.21 -7.68
CA GLN A 41 -6.05 14.63 -6.51
C GLN A 41 -6.03 13.11 -6.60
N ARG A 42 -5.94 12.47 -5.44
CA ARG A 42 -5.98 11.01 -5.33
C ARG A 42 -7.29 10.43 -5.87
N ASP A 43 -8.39 11.11 -5.58
CA ASP A 43 -9.74 10.69 -5.97
C ASP A 43 -9.90 10.78 -7.50
N ASP A 44 -9.48 11.90 -8.10
CA ASP A 44 -9.51 12.10 -9.56
C ASP A 44 -8.63 11.09 -10.31
N LEU A 45 -7.46 10.77 -9.77
CA LEU A 45 -6.61 9.70 -10.29
C LEU A 45 -7.31 8.34 -10.21
N ALA A 46 -7.95 8.03 -9.09
CA ALA A 46 -8.63 6.75 -8.92
C ALA A 46 -9.78 6.58 -9.91
N LEU A 47 -10.54 7.65 -10.18
CA LEU A 47 -11.60 7.66 -11.20
C LEU A 47 -11.02 7.54 -12.62
N SER A 48 -10.10 8.43 -13.00
CA SER A 48 -9.54 8.48 -14.36
C SER A 48 -8.78 7.22 -14.78
N THR A 49 -8.18 6.50 -13.82
CA THR A 49 -7.46 5.25 -14.08
C THR A 49 -8.32 3.99 -13.86
N GLY A 50 -9.51 4.14 -13.29
CA GLY A 50 -10.38 3.02 -12.89
C GLY A 50 -9.75 2.11 -11.82
N LEU A 51 -8.85 2.65 -10.99
CA LEU A 51 -8.11 1.85 -10.00
C LEU A 51 -8.87 1.64 -8.68
N GLY A 52 -9.76 2.56 -8.30
CA GLY A 52 -10.49 2.50 -7.04
C GLY A 52 -9.57 2.19 -5.84
N GLU A 53 -9.87 1.10 -5.12
CA GLU A 53 -9.11 0.65 -3.94
C GLU A 53 -7.66 0.23 -4.27
N THR A 54 -7.39 -0.22 -5.50
CA THR A 54 -6.05 -0.66 -5.93
C THR A 54 -5.08 0.49 -6.16
N MET A 55 -5.53 1.74 -6.10
CA MET A 55 -4.68 2.92 -6.28
C MET A 55 -3.57 2.96 -5.22
N ARG A 56 -3.88 2.64 -3.96
CA ARG A 56 -2.89 2.64 -2.88
C ARG A 56 -1.80 1.59 -3.12
N SER A 57 -2.17 0.38 -3.51
CA SER A 57 -1.21 -0.70 -3.77
C SER A 57 -0.38 -0.40 -5.02
N ALA A 58 -0.98 0.15 -6.08
CA ALA A 58 -0.27 0.62 -7.27
C ALA A 58 0.79 1.69 -6.94
N LEU A 59 0.41 2.69 -6.15
CA LEU A 59 1.34 3.74 -5.71
C LEU A 59 2.48 3.16 -4.86
N GLN A 60 2.15 2.27 -3.92
CA GLN A 60 3.15 1.61 -3.08
C GLN A 60 4.11 0.75 -3.91
N GLN A 61 3.61 0.04 -4.91
CA GLN A 61 4.42 -0.76 -5.84
C GLN A 61 5.44 0.13 -6.55
N LEU A 62 4.99 1.23 -7.18
CA LEU A 62 5.88 2.19 -7.87
C LEU A 62 6.97 2.75 -6.95
N LYS A 63 6.61 3.08 -5.70
CA LYS A 63 7.52 3.66 -4.70
C LYS A 63 8.47 2.64 -4.05
N SER A 64 8.30 1.35 -4.33
CA SER A 64 9.04 0.25 -3.70
C SER A 64 10.24 -0.23 -4.53
N LYS A 65 10.99 -1.18 -3.99
CA LYS A 65 12.11 -1.85 -4.69
C LYS A 65 11.65 -2.53 -5.98
N SER A 66 10.52 -3.24 -5.95
CA SER A 66 10.02 -3.99 -7.12
C SER A 66 9.46 -3.08 -8.21
N GLY A 67 9.08 -1.84 -7.88
CA GLY A 67 8.69 -0.82 -8.85
C GLY A 67 9.84 0.12 -9.25
N GLY A 68 11.07 -0.12 -8.80
CA GLY A 68 12.21 0.70 -9.20
C GLY A 68 12.33 2.07 -8.53
N TYR A 69 11.60 2.33 -7.43
CA TYR A 69 11.72 3.56 -6.63
C TYR A 69 11.31 4.85 -7.36
N TRP A 70 10.16 4.87 -8.04
CA TRP A 70 9.64 6.13 -8.61
C TRP A 70 9.40 7.17 -7.51
N LEU A 71 9.98 8.37 -7.69
CA LEU A 71 9.79 9.49 -6.78
C LEU A 71 8.49 10.22 -7.14
N ILE A 72 7.51 10.07 -6.25
CA ILE A 72 6.18 10.66 -6.39
C ILE A 72 5.91 11.46 -5.12
N HIS A 73 5.77 12.77 -5.32
CA HIS A 73 5.55 13.77 -4.30
C HIS A 73 4.09 13.79 -3.85
N SER A 74 3.90 14.03 -2.55
CA SER A 74 2.59 14.34 -1.97
C SER A 74 2.56 15.84 -1.65
N VAL A 75 2.02 16.65 -2.55
CA VAL A 75 1.97 18.12 -2.43
C VAL A 75 0.75 18.50 -1.60
N LYS A 76 0.94 19.25 -0.51
CA LYS A 76 -0.17 19.73 0.32
C LYS A 76 -0.90 20.86 -0.39
N ILE A 77 -2.22 20.87 -0.24
CA ILE A 77 -3.06 21.97 -0.71
C ILE A 77 -3.25 22.92 0.46
N GLU A 78 -2.95 24.19 0.26
CA GLU A 78 -3.13 25.21 1.29
C GLU A 78 -4.60 25.27 1.75
N GLY A 79 -4.82 25.31 3.06
CA GLY A 79 -6.17 25.29 3.64
C GLY A 79 -6.91 23.96 3.57
N SER A 80 -6.28 22.87 3.12
CA SER A 80 -6.91 21.54 3.04
C SER A 80 -6.08 20.44 3.72
N ASN A 81 -6.79 19.44 4.25
CA ASN A 81 -6.17 18.19 4.72
C ASN A 81 -5.84 17.22 3.57
N LYS A 82 -6.19 17.57 2.32
CA LYS A 82 -5.92 16.76 1.13
C LYS A 82 -4.52 17.04 0.56
N THR A 83 -3.97 16.04 -0.14
CA THR A 83 -2.69 16.13 -0.84
C THR A 83 -2.84 15.71 -2.29
N LEU A 84 -2.17 16.42 -3.18
CA LEU A 84 -2.00 16.05 -4.59
C LEU A 84 -0.84 15.07 -4.74
N LEU A 85 -0.93 14.21 -5.75
CA LEU A 85 0.17 13.35 -6.19
C LEU A 85 0.79 13.93 -7.45
N GLN A 86 2.12 13.98 -7.49
CA GLN A 86 2.87 14.49 -8.63
C GLN A 86 4.14 13.66 -8.84
N LEU A 87 4.40 13.25 -10.08
CA LEU A 87 5.66 12.59 -10.45
C LEU A 87 6.79 13.62 -10.48
N ASP A 88 7.97 13.27 -9.95
CA ASP A 88 9.14 14.13 -10.02
C ASP A 88 9.59 14.34 -11.47
N PHE A 89 9.79 15.60 -11.86
CA PHE A 89 10.12 15.97 -13.24
C PHE A 89 11.44 15.36 -13.75
N ARG A 90 12.36 15.02 -12.84
CA ARG A 90 13.65 14.40 -13.20
C ARG A 90 13.46 13.10 -13.98
N HIS A 91 12.36 12.39 -13.75
CA HIS A 91 12.01 11.18 -14.48
C HIS A 91 11.69 11.41 -15.97
N LEU A 92 11.25 12.62 -16.34
CA LEU A 92 10.94 13.01 -17.73
C LEU A 92 12.06 13.83 -18.38
N SER A 93 13.18 14.07 -17.68
CA SER A 93 14.26 14.92 -18.18
C SER A 93 15.01 14.34 -19.38
N GLY A 94 14.88 13.03 -19.64
CA GLY A 94 15.72 12.30 -20.59
C GLY A 94 17.15 12.03 -20.08
N ASP A 95 17.53 12.59 -18.93
CA ASP A 95 18.85 12.44 -18.32
C ASP A 95 18.86 11.26 -17.33
N VAL A 96 19.71 10.28 -17.63
CA VAL A 96 19.90 9.06 -16.83
C VAL A 96 20.33 9.36 -15.40
N GLU A 97 21.21 10.34 -15.18
CA GLU A 97 21.69 10.66 -13.84
C GLU A 97 20.63 11.42 -13.03
N GLN A 98 19.78 12.23 -13.67
CA GLN A 98 18.65 12.86 -12.99
C GLN A 98 17.59 11.84 -12.57
N ASP A 99 17.19 10.91 -13.44
CA ASP A 99 16.27 9.81 -13.09
C ASP A 99 16.86 8.95 -11.95
N ARG A 100 18.15 8.58 -12.07
CA ARG A 100 18.86 7.80 -11.05
C ARG A 100 18.93 8.55 -9.71
N SER A 101 19.16 9.86 -9.73
CA SER A 101 19.18 10.71 -8.54
C SER A 101 17.81 10.71 -7.83
N ALA A 102 16.72 10.91 -8.57
CA ALA A 102 15.36 10.84 -8.04
C ALA A 102 15.05 9.46 -7.41
N ARG A 103 15.45 8.37 -8.08
CA ARG A 103 15.29 7.00 -7.53
C ARG A 103 16.09 6.76 -6.26
N ARG A 104 17.33 7.27 -6.18
CA ARG A 104 18.17 7.18 -4.96
C ARG A 104 17.51 7.94 -3.80
N GLU A 105 16.96 9.11 -4.07
CA GLU A 105 16.23 9.90 -3.10
C GLU A 105 15.01 9.14 -2.57
N ARG A 106 14.17 8.60 -3.46
CA ARG A 106 13.01 7.79 -3.06
C ARG A 106 13.42 6.56 -2.25
N ARG A 107 14.49 5.87 -2.64
CA ARG A 107 15.02 4.71 -1.89
C ARG A 107 15.43 5.10 -0.47
N LYS A 108 16.08 6.26 -0.30
CA LYS A 108 16.46 6.81 1.01
C LYS A 108 15.23 7.10 1.87
N GLU A 109 14.20 7.73 1.31
CA GLU A 109 12.94 7.98 2.01
C GLU A 109 12.24 6.68 2.46
N LEU A 110 12.13 5.70 1.56
CA LEU A 110 11.53 4.41 1.88
C LEU A 110 12.27 3.72 3.04
N GLY A 111 13.60 3.81 3.07
CA GLY A 111 14.41 3.29 4.17
C GLY A 111 14.07 3.96 5.51
N LYS A 112 13.92 5.28 5.53
CA LYS A 112 13.51 6.04 6.72
C LYS A 112 12.10 5.66 7.18
N GLU A 113 11.15 5.58 6.25
CA GLU A 113 9.76 5.18 6.50
C GLU A 113 9.69 3.77 7.11
N SER A 114 10.40 2.81 6.49
CA SER A 114 10.47 1.41 6.94
C SER A 114 11.07 1.30 8.34
N TYR A 115 12.18 1.99 8.60
CA TYR A 115 12.80 2.02 9.94
C TYR A 115 11.83 2.58 10.99
N LYS A 116 11.17 3.71 10.70
CA LYS A 116 10.18 4.32 11.60
C LYS A 116 9.02 3.35 11.88
N GLN A 117 8.50 2.68 10.85
CA GLN A 117 7.45 1.68 11.01
C GLN A 117 7.90 0.50 11.88
N ALA A 118 9.12 -0.01 11.70
CA ALA A 118 9.68 -1.08 12.51
C ALA A 118 9.84 -0.68 14.00
N VAL A 119 10.31 0.53 14.26
CA VAL A 119 10.40 1.07 15.63
C VAL A 119 9.02 1.20 16.27
N HIS A 120 8.02 1.71 15.54
CA HIS A 120 6.64 1.77 16.05
C HIS A 120 6.01 0.39 16.24
N GLY A 121 6.32 -0.58 15.38
CA GLY A 121 5.91 -1.98 15.55
C GLY A 121 6.41 -2.55 16.87
N ARG A 122 7.72 -2.44 17.11
CA ARG A 122 8.37 -2.88 18.36
C ARG A 122 7.77 -2.23 19.61
N LYS A 123 7.44 -0.94 19.55
CA LYS A 123 6.78 -0.24 20.68
C LYS A 123 5.37 -0.74 20.96
N ARG A 124 4.64 -1.21 19.93
CA ARG A 124 3.25 -1.68 20.06
C ARG A 124 3.15 -3.15 20.45
N GLU A 125 4.19 -3.93 20.19
CA GLU A 125 4.24 -5.37 20.41
C GLU A 125 3.85 -5.82 21.84
N PRO A 126 4.38 -5.23 22.93
CA PRO A 126 4.03 -5.70 24.28
C PRO A 126 2.54 -5.54 24.62
N LYS A 127 1.94 -4.41 24.19
CA LYS A 127 0.50 -4.17 24.38
C LYS A 127 -0.32 -5.15 23.56
N ALA A 128 0.06 -5.38 22.30
CA ALA A 128 -0.62 -6.34 21.44
C ALA A 128 -0.55 -7.77 21.99
N PHE A 129 0.60 -8.18 22.52
CA PHE A 129 0.78 -9.49 23.17
C PHE A 129 -0.11 -9.66 24.41
N THR A 130 -0.20 -8.61 25.24
CA THR A 130 -1.05 -8.62 26.43
C THR A 130 -2.53 -8.76 26.05
N GLU A 131 -3.00 -7.98 25.08
CA GLU A 131 -4.40 -8.04 24.62
C GLU A 131 -4.72 -9.38 23.96
N MET A 132 -3.81 -9.92 23.13
CA MET A 132 -3.94 -11.27 22.57
C MET A 132 -4.07 -12.33 23.68
N THR A 133 -3.25 -12.24 24.72
CA THR A 133 -3.25 -13.21 25.83
C THR A 133 -4.57 -13.14 26.62
N LYS A 134 -5.09 -11.92 26.88
CA LYS A 134 -6.39 -11.73 27.52
C LYS A 134 -7.53 -12.29 26.67
N ALA A 135 -7.57 -11.95 25.39
CA ALA A 135 -8.60 -12.42 24.46
C ALA A 135 -8.60 -13.95 24.36
N ASN A 136 -7.42 -14.57 24.27
CA ASN A 136 -7.29 -16.02 24.29
C ASN A 136 -7.83 -16.62 25.60
N LYS A 137 -7.49 -16.03 26.76
CA LYS A 137 -7.99 -16.49 28.07
C LYS A 137 -9.53 -16.42 28.15
N GLU A 138 -10.12 -15.31 27.70
CA GLU A 138 -11.57 -15.13 27.66
C GLU A 138 -12.25 -16.16 26.74
N TYR A 139 -11.68 -16.39 25.56
CA TYR A 139 -12.16 -17.41 24.63
C TYR A 139 -12.08 -18.83 25.21
N PHE A 140 -10.97 -19.22 25.83
CA PHE A 140 -10.86 -20.54 26.45
C PHE A 140 -11.82 -20.72 27.62
N LYS A 141 -12.08 -19.65 28.39
CA LYS A 141 -13.05 -19.70 29.48
C LYS A 141 -14.47 -19.92 28.96
N SER A 142 -14.88 -19.22 27.90
CA SER A 142 -16.22 -19.39 27.33
C SER A 142 -16.45 -20.78 26.74
N LEU A 143 -15.41 -21.46 26.25
CA LEU A 143 -15.49 -22.86 25.83
C LEU A 143 -15.72 -23.83 27.01
N GLY A 144 -15.14 -23.55 28.17
CA GLY A 144 -15.34 -24.35 29.39
C GLY A 144 -16.72 -24.15 30.03
N ASP A 145 -17.24 -22.92 29.98
CA ASP A 145 -18.61 -22.62 30.44
C ASP A 145 -19.66 -23.30 29.52
N ALA A 146 -19.42 -23.36 28.21
CA ALA A 146 -20.30 -24.06 27.25
C ALA A 146 -20.27 -25.60 27.35
N ALA A 147 -19.21 -26.19 27.91
CA ALA A 147 -19.11 -27.64 28.14
C ALA A 147 -19.80 -28.10 29.43
N ASN A 148 -20.13 -27.18 30.34
CA ASN A 148 -20.82 -27.44 31.60
C ASN A 148 -22.32 -27.09 31.57
N ASP A 149 -22.87 -26.73 30.41
CA ASP A 149 -24.32 -26.63 30.27
C ASP A 149 -24.96 -27.99 30.61
N PRO A 150 -25.94 -28.05 31.54
CA PRO A 150 -26.50 -29.32 31.99
C PRO A 150 -27.31 -29.96 30.86
N ILE A 151 -26.64 -30.79 30.06
CA ILE A 151 -27.30 -31.76 29.20
C ILE A 151 -28.06 -32.71 30.14
N HIS A 152 -29.38 -32.71 30.01
CA HIS A 152 -30.39 -33.51 30.73
C HIS A 152 -30.81 -33.06 32.14
N LYS A 153 -31.86 -32.22 32.20
CA LYS A 153 -32.99 -32.51 33.10
C LYS A 153 -33.90 -33.50 32.37
N LYS A 154 -33.84 -34.79 32.73
CA LYS A 154 -34.87 -35.76 32.35
C LYS A 154 -36.17 -35.35 33.04
N ASP A 155 -37.18 -34.98 32.26
CA ASP A 155 -38.54 -34.87 32.75
C ASP A 155 -38.95 -36.21 33.38
N LYS A 156 -39.26 -36.18 34.68
CA LYS A 156 -39.81 -37.35 35.37
C LYS A 156 -41.21 -37.62 34.81
N PRO A 157 -41.57 -38.87 34.46
CA PRO A 157 -42.92 -39.17 34.03
C PRO A 157 -43.87 -39.04 35.22
N THR A 158 -44.93 -38.27 35.02
CA THR A 158 -46.12 -38.21 35.87
C THR A 158 -46.69 -39.62 36.02
N LYS A 159 -46.73 -40.15 37.26
CA LYS A 159 -47.50 -41.34 37.58
C LYS A 159 -48.95 -40.93 37.84
N SER A 160 -49.85 -41.63 37.14
CA SER A 160 -51.31 -41.64 37.30
C SER A 160 -51.75 -42.00 38.71
#